data_AF-A0A0T2IHS5-F1
#
_entry.id   AF-A0A0T2IHS5-F1
#
_cell.length_a   1.000
_cell.length_b   1.000
_cell.length_c   1.000
_cell.angle_alpha   90.00
_cell.angle_beta   90.00
_cell.angle_gamma   90.00
#
_symmetry.space_group_name_H-M   'P 1'
#
loop_
_entity.id
_entity.type
_entity.pdbx_description
1 polymer ?
#
loop_
_entity_poly.entity_id
_entity_poly.type
_entity_poly.pdbx_seq_one_letter_code
_entity_poly.pdbx_strand_id
1 'polypeptide(L)'
;MPYPGRPVLEPLPQFRGTATVRQTPEQRAALLEFVARGHQTGRSLRELAELTDRTQTAIRRALDEAGVQRRGRGAPAASAARSVR
;
A
#
# COMPACT_ATOMS: atom_id res chain seq x y z
N MET A 1 20.50 -25.33 -7.55
CA MET A 1 19.02 -25.38 -7.55
C MET A 1 18.49 -23.96 -7.61
N PRO A 2 17.79 -23.53 -8.68
CA PRO A 2 17.12 -22.24 -8.68
C PRO A 2 15.95 -22.30 -7.68
N TYR A 3 15.95 -21.43 -6.67
CA TYR A 3 14.78 -21.25 -5.83
C TYR A 3 13.67 -20.61 -6.67
N PRO A 4 12.41 -21.10 -6.59
CA PRO A 4 11.32 -20.46 -7.29
C PRO A 4 11.18 -19.02 -6.79
N GLY A 5 11.16 -18.07 -7.73
CA GLY A 5 10.86 -16.68 -7.42
C GLY A 5 9.48 -16.57 -6.79
N ARG A 6 9.31 -15.63 -5.85
CA ARG A 6 7.98 -15.34 -5.27
C ARG A 6 7.03 -14.90 -6.40
N PRO A 7 5.78 -15.39 -6.43
CA PRO A 7 4.78 -14.91 -7.38
C PRO A 7 4.51 -13.42 -7.15
N VAL A 8 4.48 -12.66 -8.24
CA VAL A 8 4.10 -11.24 -8.27
C VAL A 8 2.59 -11.15 -8.32
N LEU A 9 1.98 -10.29 -7.50
CA LEU A 9 0.53 -10.10 -7.51
C LEU A 9 0.09 -9.32 -8.75
N GLU A 10 -1.05 -9.69 -9.31
CA GLU A 10 -1.67 -8.90 -10.37
C GLU A 10 -2.34 -7.63 -9.81
N PRO A 11 -2.23 -6.50 -10.51
CA PRO A 11 -2.97 -5.30 -10.14
C PRO A 11 -4.47 -5.54 -10.16
N LEU A 12 -5.18 -4.97 -9.19
CA LEU A 12 -6.63 -5.06 -9.12
C LEU A 12 -7.27 -4.24 -10.26
N PRO A 13 -8.42 -4.68 -10.82
CA PRO A 13 -9.05 -4.03 -11.97
C PRO A 13 -9.27 -2.53 -11.81
N GLN A 14 -9.65 -2.07 -10.61
CA GLN A 14 -9.89 -0.65 -10.33
C GLN A 14 -8.63 0.24 -10.36
N PHE A 15 -7.43 -0.36 -10.30
CA PHE A 15 -6.16 0.37 -10.33
C PHE A 15 -5.39 0.22 -11.65
N ARG A 16 -5.75 -0.77 -12.48
CA ARG A 16 -5.14 -0.97 -13.80
C ARG A 16 -5.26 0.30 -14.65
N GLY A 17 -4.15 0.78 -15.19
CA GLY A 17 -4.13 1.97 -16.05
C GLY A 17 -4.39 3.29 -15.32
N THR A 18 -4.55 3.29 -13.99
CA THR A 18 -4.71 4.53 -13.20
C THR A 18 -3.39 5.14 -12.76
N ALA A 19 -2.27 4.44 -13.01
CA ALA A 19 -0.91 4.87 -12.70
C ALA A 19 -0.38 5.97 -13.63
N THR A 20 -1.23 6.93 -13.98
CA THR A 20 -0.91 8.05 -14.85
C THR A 20 -0.54 9.30 -14.04
N VAL A 21 0.06 10.27 -14.72
CA VAL A 21 0.40 11.60 -14.16
C VAL A 21 -0.85 12.37 -13.73
N ARG A 22 -1.96 12.22 -14.48
CA ARG A 22 -3.22 12.90 -14.22
C ARG A 22 -4.27 11.92 -13.75
N GLN A 23 -4.29 11.66 -12.44
CA GLN A 23 -5.40 10.97 -11.79
C GLN A 23 -6.54 11.94 -11.53
N THR A 24 -7.76 11.45 -11.62
CA THR A 24 -8.93 12.14 -11.08
C THR A 24 -8.87 12.17 -9.55
N PRO A 25 -9.51 13.16 -8.89
CA PRO A 25 -9.61 13.20 -7.43
C PRO A 25 -10.17 11.90 -6.84
N GLU A 26 -11.14 11.28 -7.51
CA GLU A 26 -11.79 10.04 -7.10
C GLU A 26 -10.83 8.85 -7.15
N GLN A 27 -10.05 8.73 -8.21
CA GLN A 27 -9.01 7.69 -8.33
C GLN A 27 -7.94 7.85 -7.24
N ARG A 28 -7.56 9.10 -6.93
CA ARG A 28 -6.60 9.38 -5.86
C ARG A 28 -7.17 9.00 -4.50
N ALA A 29 -8.41 9.39 -4.20
CA ALA A 29 -9.07 9.04 -2.94
C ALA A 29 -9.18 7.51 -2.76
N ALA A 30 -9.60 6.79 -3.80
CA ALA A 30 -9.67 5.32 -3.78
C ALA A 30 -8.31 4.65 -3.53
N LEU A 31 -7.23 5.21 -4.10
CA LEU A 31 -5.87 4.74 -3.85
C LEU A 31 -5.47 4.95 -2.38
N LEU A 32 -5.71 6.14 -1.83
CA LEU A 32 -5.36 6.48 -0.44
C LEU A 32 -6.08 5.57 0.56
N GLU A 33 -7.38 5.40 0.39
CA GLU A 33 -8.19 4.53 1.24
C GLU A 33 -7.70 3.07 1.19
N PHE A 34 -7.48 2.54 -0.03
CA PHE A 34 -7.02 1.16 -0.20
C PHE A 34 -5.65 0.92 0.42
N VAL A 35 -4.71 1.85 0.21
CA VAL A 35 -3.35 1.77 0.72
C VAL A 35 -3.33 1.87 2.25
N ALA A 36 -4.10 2.81 2.83
CA ALA A 36 -4.21 2.96 4.27
C ALA A 36 -4.78 1.70 4.93
N ARG A 37 -5.92 1.19 4.41
CA ARG A 37 -6.55 -0.04 4.92
C ARG A 37 -5.65 -1.26 4.77
N GLY A 38 -4.99 -1.40 3.62
CA GLY A 38 -4.07 -2.51 3.38
C GLY A 38 -2.86 -2.49 4.32
N HIS A 39 -2.30 -1.31 4.58
CA HIS A 39 -1.21 -1.17 5.54
C HIS A 39 -1.64 -1.50 6.97
N GLN A 40 -2.83 -1.03 7.40
CA GLN A 40 -3.39 -1.34 8.73
C GLN A 40 -3.69 -2.83 8.91
N THR A 41 -4.08 -3.53 7.84
CA THR A 41 -4.33 -4.99 7.84
C THR A 41 -3.05 -5.82 7.70
N GLY A 42 -1.87 -5.18 7.68
CA GLY A 42 -0.57 -5.85 7.70
C GLY A 42 0.02 -6.17 6.33
N ARG A 43 -0.56 -5.67 5.23
CA ARG A 43 0.07 -5.79 3.90
C ARG A 43 1.36 -4.99 3.83
N SER A 44 2.35 -5.58 3.17
CA SER A 44 3.62 -4.91 2.92
C SER A 44 3.49 -3.82 1.85
N LEU A 45 4.42 -2.85 1.85
CA LEU A 45 4.50 -1.82 0.81
C LEU A 45 4.66 -2.42 -0.60
N ARG A 46 5.32 -3.60 -0.69
CA ARG A 46 5.52 -4.30 -1.95
C ARG A 46 4.20 -4.89 -2.47
N GLU A 47 3.42 -5.55 -1.62
CA GLU A 47 2.12 -6.09 -2.02
C GLU A 47 1.15 -4.99 -2.42
N LEU A 48 1.15 -3.87 -1.68
CA LEU A 48 0.36 -2.69 -2.06
C LEU A 48 0.78 -2.11 -3.41
N ALA A 49 2.08 -2.07 -3.68
CA ALA A 49 2.63 -1.64 -4.95
C ALA A 49 2.16 -2.54 -6.10
N GLU A 50 2.28 -3.86 -5.94
CA GLU A 50 1.85 -4.84 -6.95
C GLU A 50 0.32 -4.75 -7.20
N LEU A 51 -0.49 -4.70 -6.13
CA LEU A 51 -1.96 -4.65 -6.24
C LEU A 51 -2.51 -3.35 -6.84
N THR A 52 -1.75 -2.25 -6.79
CA THR A 52 -2.19 -0.93 -7.27
C THR A 52 -1.48 -0.48 -8.54
N ASP A 53 -0.64 -1.33 -9.14
CA ASP A 53 0.21 -0.99 -10.29
C ASP A 53 1.12 0.22 -10.01
N ARG A 54 1.70 0.28 -8.80
CA ARG A 54 2.53 1.39 -8.33
C ARG A 54 3.91 0.96 -7.93
N THR A 55 4.81 1.93 -7.86
CA THR A 55 6.09 1.76 -7.17
C THR A 55 5.89 1.83 -5.66
N GLN A 56 6.77 1.18 -4.89
CA GLN A 56 6.75 1.30 -3.42
C GLN A 56 6.95 2.75 -2.94
N THR A 57 7.65 3.59 -3.72
CA THR A 57 7.79 5.01 -3.43
C THR A 57 6.46 5.76 -3.58
N ALA A 58 5.65 5.43 -4.59
CA ALA A 58 4.32 5.99 -4.73
C ALA A 58 3.39 5.54 -3.57
N ILE A 59 3.48 4.28 -3.13
CA ILE A 59 2.75 3.80 -1.94
C ILE A 59 3.17 4.57 -0.68
N ARG A 60 4.47 4.81 -0.48
CA ARG A 60 4.97 5.60 0.64
C ARG A 60 4.37 7.01 0.67
N ARG A 61 4.33 7.68 -0.48
CA ARG A 61 3.71 9.01 -0.60
C ARG A 61 2.21 8.99 -0.35
N ALA A 62 1.51 7.97 -0.85
CA ALA A 62 0.09 7.78 -0.60
C ALA A 62 -0.21 7.54 0.89
N LEU A 63 0.63 6.79 1.61
CA LEU A 63 0.49 6.63 3.06
C LEU A 63 0.73 7.94 3.83
N ASP A 64 1.72 8.73 3.41
CA ASP A 64 1.99 10.04 4.01
C ASP A 64 0.79 10.99 3.83
N GLU A 65 0.22 11.02 2.63
CA GLU A 65 -0.96 11.84 2.32
C GLU A 65 -2.23 11.36 3.03
N ALA A 66 -2.38 10.04 3.21
CA ALA A 66 -3.47 9.47 4.00
C ALA A 66 -3.29 9.68 5.52
N GLY A 67 -2.21 10.34 5.97
CA GLY A 67 -1.93 10.59 7.38
C GLY A 67 -1.58 9.32 8.17
N VAL A 68 -1.21 8.23 7.50
CA VAL A 68 -0.85 6.97 8.16
C VAL A 68 0.57 7.07 8.69
N GLN A 69 0.71 7.12 10.02
CA GLN A 69 2.01 7.14 10.69
C GLN A 69 2.83 5.91 10.29
N ARG A 70 3.91 6.12 9.53
CA ARG A 70 4.86 5.06 9.19
C ARG A 70 5.67 4.74 10.44
N ARG A 71 5.86 3.44 10.74
CA ARG A 71 6.76 3.00 11.83
C ARG A 71 8.11 3.71 11.63
N GLY A 72 8.52 4.53 12.60
CA GLY A 72 9.75 5.32 12.50
C GLY A 72 10.95 4.43 12.23
N ARG A 73 11.92 4.92 11.44
CA ARG A 73 13.14 4.18 11.13
C ARG A 73 13.92 3.98 12.45
N GLY A 74 13.90 2.77 13.01
CA GLY A 74 14.53 2.42 14.29
C GLY A 74 13.64 2.50 15.54
N ALA A 75 12.35 2.83 15.41
CA ALA A 75 11.43 2.84 16.56
C ALA A 75 10.71 1.49 16.70
N PRO A 76 10.56 0.93 17.91
CA PRO A 76 9.77 -0.29 18.11
C PRO A 76 8.33 -0.05 17.63
N ALA A 77 7.75 -1.06 16.99
CA ALA A 77 6.39 -1.00 16.46
C ALA A 77 5.45 -0.49 17.55
N ALA A 78 4.70 0.59 17.26
CA ALA A 78 3.57 0.99 18.08
C ALA A 78 2.71 -0.26 18.31
N SER A 79 2.60 -0.65 19.57
CA SER A 79 1.94 -1.85 20.03
C SER A 79 0.54 -1.91 19.43
N ALA A 80 0.22 -3.07 18.87
CA ALA A 80 -1.13 -3.38 18.42
C ALA A 80 -2.08 -3.26 19.61
N ALA A 81 -2.93 -2.24 19.62
CA ALA A 81 -4.17 -2.28 20.37
C ALA A 81 -5.08 -3.30 19.67
N ARG A 82 -4.91 -4.55 20.09
CA ARG A 82 -5.80 -5.67 19.76
C ARG A 82 -7.12 -5.43 20.50
N SER A 83 -8.04 -4.68 19.92
CA SER A 83 -9.43 -4.70 20.40
C SER A 83 -10.11 -5.95 19.86
N VAL A 84 -10.09 -6.99 20.69
CA VAL A 84 -11.12 -8.03 20.68
C VAL A 84 -12.37 -7.42 21.32
N ARG A 85 -13.47 -7.39 20.59
CA ARG A 85 -14.82 -7.59 21.13
C ARG A 85 -15.65 -8.33 20.10
#